data_AF-A0A0D0CTN5-F1
#
_entry.id   AF-A0A0D0CTN5-F1
#
_cell.length_a   1.000
_cell.length_b   1.000
_cell.length_c   1.000
_cell.angle_alpha   90.00
_cell.angle_beta   90.00
_cell.angle_gamma   90.00
#
_symmetry.space_group_name_H-M   'P 1'
#
loop_
_entity.id
_entity.type
_entity.pdbx_description
1 polymer ?
#
loop_
_entity_poly.entity_id
_entity_poly.type
_entity_poly.pdbx_seq_one_letter_code
_entity_poly.pdbx_strand_id
1 'polypeptide(L)'
;MPSSSSSAITSYSSSSSTKCLQLKNKRLQCENVLLQARFAQAIEDNAQLAEQCDAADAHAIIAGQQFSVYKYRFNKKTKKKEASKWVQTSEWVLTSKSGEKEIREKNTKKVQAQNEKVQKKRNANDLQFSGNIKQLNKSDLIDIAFSLKISYKGASKNVLCVPLNAHFEANQDLKKHPHYVSLFE
;
A
#
# COMPACT_ATOMS: atom_id res chain seq x y z
N MET A 1 83.26 -64.65 38.57
CA MET A 1 82.57 -63.57 39.31
C MET A 1 82.12 -62.51 38.31
N PRO A 2 80.91 -62.61 37.72
CA PRO A 2 80.35 -61.55 36.90
C PRO A 2 79.51 -60.61 37.78
N SER A 3 79.89 -59.33 37.81
CA SER A 3 79.19 -58.25 38.49
C SER A 3 77.99 -57.80 37.66
N SER A 4 76.79 -57.99 38.21
CA SER A 4 75.53 -57.54 37.62
C SER A 4 75.34 -56.04 37.83
N SER A 5 75.53 -55.26 36.78
CA SER A 5 75.19 -53.83 36.73
C SER A 5 73.69 -53.67 36.51
N SER A 6 72.98 -53.30 37.57
CA SER A 6 71.55 -53.01 37.58
C SER A 6 71.29 -51.62 36.98
N SER A 7 70.73 -51.55 35.77
CA SER A 7 70.33 -50.31 35.13
C SER A 7 68.97 -49.85 35.65
N ALA A 8 68.97 -48.81 36.48
CA ALA A 8 67.75 -48.11 36.88
C ALA A 8 67.14 -47.39 35.67
N ILE A 9 66.05 -47.94 35.13
CA ILE A 9 65.23 -47.29 34.11
C ILE A 9 64.42 -46.19 34.81
N THR A 10 64.91 -44.96 34.69
CA THR A 10 64.20 -43.76 35.12
C THR A 10 63.05 -43.47 34.15
N SER A 11 61.85 -43.90 34.54
CA SER A 11 60.59 -43.62 33.86
C SER A 11 60.20 -42.13 33.99
N TYR A 12 60.83 -41.27 33.21
CA TYR A 12 60.40 -39.88 32.99
C TYR A 12 59.60 -39.79 31.70
N SER A 13 58.29 -40.06 31.72
CA SER A 13 57.42 -39.70 30.60
C SER A 13 55.94 -39.84 30.96
N SER A 14 55.20 -38.72 30.93
CA SER A 14 53.80 -38.59 30.48
C SER A 14 53.12 -37.28 30.91
N SER A 15 53.60 -36.62 31.98
CA SER A 15 52.89 -35.49 32.62
C SER A 15 52.95 -34.16 31.84
N SER A 16 53.88 -34.01 30.88
CA SER A 16 54.05 -32.77 30.11
C SER A 16 53.14 -32.70 28.87
N SER A 17 52.82 -33.85 28.27
CA SER A 17 52.01 -33.94 27.04
C SER A 17 50.52 -33.63 27.27
N THR A 18 49.95 -34.13 28.36
CA THR A 18 48.53 -33.93 28.71
C THR A 18 48.21 -32.47 29.02
N LYS A 19 49.11 -31.74 29.68
CA LYS A 19 48.96 -30.31 29.97
C LYS A 19 48.94 -29.46 28.70
N CYS A 20 49.77 -29.78 27.71
CA CYS A 20 49.79 -29.09 26.42
C CYS A 20 48.46 -29.28 25.66
N LEU A 21 47.92 -30.50 25.63
CA LEU A 21 46.62 -30.79 25.02
C LEU A 21 45.46 -30.07 25.74
N GLN A 22 45.47 -30.06 27.07
CA GLN A 22 44.48 -29.32 27.85
C GLN A 22 44.50 -27.82 27.54
N LEU A 23 45.70 -27.23 27.40
CA LEU A 23 45.83 -25.81 27.07
C LEU A 23 45.29 -25.51 25.65
N LYS A 24 45.55 -26.38 24.67
CA LYS A 24 45.00 -26.25 23.31
C LYS A 24 43.47 -26.32 23.31
N ASN A 25 42.89 -27.27 24.05
CA ASN A 25 41.44 -27.40 24.17
C ASN A 25 40.81 -26.17 24.82
N LYS A 26 41.43 -25.62 25.87
CA LYS A 26 40.96 -24.37 26.50
C LYS A 26 41.02 -23.19 25.54
N ARG A 27 42.09 -23.08 24.74
CA ARG A 27 42.19 -22.02 23.70
C ARG A 27 41.07 -22.12 22.67
N LEU A 28 40.79 -23.33 22.17
CA LEU A 28 39.68 -23.56 21.24
C LEU A 28 38.33 -23.23 21.86
N GLN A 29 38.12 -23.56 23.13
CA GLN A 29 36.90 -23.18 23.85
C GLN A 29 36.75 -21.67 23.95
N CYS A 30 37.80 -20.94 24.32
CA CYS A 30 37.78 -19.48 24.36
C CYS A 30 37.47 -18.87 22.98
N GLU A 31 38.09 -19.39 21.92
CA GLU A 31 37.86 -18.91 20.55
C GLU A 31 36.42 -19.15 20.09
N ASN A 32 35.85 -20.32 20.38
CA ASN A 32 34.46 -20.63 20.08
C ASN A 32 33.47 -19.71 20.82
N VAL A 33 33.73 -19.40 22.09
CA VAL A 33 32.89 -18.47 22.86
C VAL A 33 32.96 -17.05 22.27
N LEU A 34 34.15 -16.58 21.88
CA LEU A 34 34.29 -15.28 21.22
C LEU A 34 33.58 -15.23 19.87
N LEU A 35 33.65 -16.33 19.10
CA LEU A 35 32.95 -16.46 17.83
C LEU A 35 31.42 -16.40 18.04
N GLN A 36 30.91 -17.14 19.03
CA GLN A 36 29.49 -17.11 19.38
C GLN A 36 29.02 -15.72 19.81
N ALA A 37 29.81 -15.01 20.61
CA ALA A 37 29.50 -13.63 21.01
C ALA A 37 29.44 -12.69 19.80
N ARG A 38 30.38 -12.83 18.85
CA ARG A 38 30.37 -12.05 17.59
C ARG A 38 29.15 -12.37 16.73
N PHE A 39 28.75 -13.64 16.64
CA PHE A 39 27.54 -14.01 15.91
C PHE A 39 26.28 -13.45 16.57
N ALA A 40 26.18 -13.50 17.90
CA ALA A 40 25.06 -12.92 18.63
C ALA A 40 24.96 -11.41 18.37
N GLN A 41 26.09 -10.69 18.43
CA GLN A 41 26.13 -9.27 18.12
C GLN A 41 25.68 -8.98 16.68
N ALA A 42 26.18 -9.74 15.70
CA ALA A 42 25.80 -9.55 14.30
C ALA A 42 24.30 -9.80 14.05
N ILE A 43 23.68 -10.72 14.79
CA ILE A 43 22.22 -10.96 14.72
C ILE A 43 21.46 -9.74 15.26
N GLU A 44 21.90 -9.18 16.39
CA GLU A 44 21.29 -7.99 16.99
C GLU A 44 21.43 -6.77 16.07
N ASP A 45 22.63 -6.53 15.53
CA ASP A 45 22.89 -5.42 14.61
C ASP A 45 22.02 -5.53 13.34
N ASN A 46 21.86 -6.74 12.80
CA ASN A 46 20.98 -6.98 11.65
C ASN A 46 19.50 -6.73 11.96
N ALA A 47 19.05 -7.08 13.18
CA ALA A 47 17.68 -6.80 13.60
C ALA A 47 17.44 -5.30 13.73
N GLN A 48 18.39 -4.55 14.29
CA GLN A 48 18.31 -3.08 14.37
C GLN A 48 18.30 -2.42 12.98
N LEU A 49 19.13 -2.90 12.05
CA LEU A 49 19.13 -2.41 10.68
C LEU A 49 17.80 -2.67 9.96
N ALA A 50 17.19 -3.85 10.17
CA ALA A 50 15.87 -4.16 9.63
C ALA A 50 14.80 -3.20 10.16
N GLU A 51 14.79 -2.93 11.47
CA GLU A 51 13.87 -1.97 12.09
C GLU A 51 14.06 -0.56 11.54
N GLN A 52 15.31 -0.13 11.31
CA GLN A 52 15.60 1.17 10.70
C GLN A 52 15.10 1.25 9.24
N CYS A 53 15.24 0.18 8.47
CA CYS A 53 14.70 0.11 7.10
C CYS A 53 13.18 0.22 7.10
N ASP A 54 12.49 -0.54 7.94
CA ASP A 54 11.02 -0.50 8.05
C ASP A 54 10.52 0.90 8.46
N ALA A 55 11.21 1.54 9.41
CA ALA A 55 10.90 2.91 9.81
C ALA A 55 11.13 3.91 8.66
N ALA A 56 12.24 3.79 7.93
CA ALA A 56 12.53 4.64 6.78
C ALA A 56 11.48 4.50 5.66
N ASP A 57 11.04 3.27 5.38
CA ASP A 57 9.98 2.99 4.40
C ASP A 57 8.64 3.59 4.83
N ALA A 58 8.26 3.43 6.09
CA ALA A 58 7.06 4.07 6.64
C ALA A 58 7.12 5.60 6.49
N HIS A 59 8.26 6.23 6.80
CA HIS A 59 8.47 7.66 6.61
C HIS A 59 8.39 8.07 5.14
N ALA A 60 8.97 7.30 4.22
CA ALA A 60 8.91 7.56 2.79
C ALA A 60 7.47 7.54 2.26
N ILE A 61 6.66 6.56 2.69
CA ILE A 61 5.24 6.45 2.33
C ILE A 61 4.46 7.67 2.84
N ILE A 62 4.63 8.04 4.11
CA ILE A 62 3.94 9.20 4.70
C ILE A 62 4.34 10.48 3.97
N ALA A 63 5.63 10.69 3.72
CA ALA A 63 6.13 11.85 2.98
C ALA A 63 5.57 11.91 1.56
N GLY A 64 5.52 10.78 0.85
CA GLY A 64 4.92 10.68 -0.49
C GLY A 64 3.44 11.06 -0.51
N GLN A 65 2.67 10.58 0.47
CA GLN A 65 1.26 10.95 0.62
C GLN A 65 1.09 12.45 0.88
N GLN A 66 1.86 13.03 1.82
CA GLN A 66 1.83 14.46 2.10
C GLN A 66 2.19 15.29 0.88
N PHE A 67 3.25 14.91 0.15
CA PHE A 67 3.68 15.57 -1.07
C PHE A 67 2.59 15.57 -2.13
N SER A 68 1.89 14.44 -2.32
CA SER A 68 0.77 14.36 -3.26
C SER A 68 -0.37 15.34 -2.93
N VAL A 69 -0.70 15.49 -1.64
CA VAL A 69 -1.71 16.44 -1.15
C VAL A 69 -1.26 17.87 -1.39
N TYR A 70 0.00 18.18 -1.08
CA TYR A 70 0.57 19.51 -1.33
C TYR A 70 0.57 19.86 -2.83
N LYS A 71 1.02 18.93 -3.68
CA LYS A 71 1.00 19.08 -5.14
C LYS A 71 -0.42 19.36 -5.65
N TYR A 72 -1.42 18.62 -5.17
CA TYR A 72 -2.82 18.85 -5.53
C TYR A 72 -3.30 20.25 -5.09
N ARG A 73 -3.01 20.65 -3.84
CA ARG A 73 -3.37 21.99 -3.33
C ARG A 73 -2.71 23.10 -4.14
N PHE A 74 -1.45 22.94 -4.50
CA PHE A 74 -0.70 23.90 -5.30
C PHE A 74 -1.28 24.03 -6.71
N ASN A 75 -1.49 22.90 -7.40
CA ASN A 75 -2.09 22.87 -8.74
C ASN A 75 -3.53 23.39 -8.78
N LYS A 76 -4.28 23.24 -7.68
CA LYS A 76 -5.63 23.82 -7.57
C LYS A 76 -5.60 25.33 -7.36
N LYS A 77 -4.55 25.87 -6.72
CA LYS A 77 -4.33 27.31 -6.56
C LYS A 77 -3.91 27.97 -7.87
N THR A 78 -3.05 27.33 -8.68
CA THR A 78 -2.62 27.89 -9.98
C THR A 78 -3.74 27.95 -11.03
N LYS A 79 -4.76 27.07 -10.93
CA LYS A 79 -5.96 27.13 -11.79
C LYS A 79 -6.96 28.21 -11.41
N LYS A 80 -6.82 28.84 -10.24
CA LYS A 80 -7.53 30.08 -9.92
C LYS A 80 -6.66 31.23 -10.42
N LYS A 81 -6.86 31.66 -11.66
CA LYS A 81 -6.45 33.02 -12.07
C LYS A 81 -6.96 33.97 -11.00
N GLU A 82 -6.05 34.77 -10.46
CA GLU A 82 -6.27 35.71 -9.38
C GLU A 82 -7.52 36.57 -9.64
N ALA A 83 -8.58 36.27 -8.90
CA ALA A 83 -9.34 37.35 -8.29
C ALA A 83 -8.68 37.53 -6.93
N SER A 84 -7.76 38.50 -6.86
CA SER A 84 -6.96 38.87 -5.70
C SER A 84 -7.86 39.19 -4.51
N LYS A 85 -8.29 38.16 -3.78
CA LYS A 85 -8.84 38.32 -2.44
C LYS A 85 -7.65 38.33 -1.50
N TRP A 86 -7.14 39.53 -1.27
CA TRP A 86 -6.36 39.84 -0.08
C TRP A 86 -7.04 39.18 1.11
N VAL A 87 -6.35 38.24 1.75
CA VAL A 87 -6.80 37.73 3.04
C VAL A 87 -6.49 38.86 4.02
N GLN A 88 -7.50 39.66 4.36
CA GLN A 88 -7.46 40.49 5.55
C GLN A 88 -7.45 39.54 6.75
N THR A 89 -6.27 39.16 7.20
CA THR A 89 -6.09 38.52 8.50
C THR A 89 -6.28 39.57 9.59
N SER A 90 -7.54 39.85 9.90
CA SER A 90 -7.96 40.40 11.20
C SER A 90 -8.61 39.33 12.07
N GLU A 91 -8.51 38.04 11.68
CA GLU A 91 -9.05 36.94 12.46
C GLU A 91 -8.17 36.70 13.68
N TRP A 92 -8.71 37.11 14.82
CA TRP A 92 -8.21 36.81 16.14
C TRP A 92 -7.97 35.30 16.25
N VAL A 93 -6.90 34.91 16.96
CA VAL A 93 -6.63 33.51 17.29
C VAL A 93 -7.85 32.96 18.05
N LEU A 94 -8.72 32.24 17.34
CA LEU A 94 -9.90 31.60 17.90
C LEU A 94 -9.42 30.53 18.89
N THR A 95 -9.64 30.77 20.18
CA THR A 95 -9.33 29.83 21.25
C THR A 95 -10.08 28.51 21.04
N SER A 96 -9.43 27.40 21.40
CA SER A 96 -9.77 25.99 21.08
C SER A 96 -11.26 25.62 21.07
N LYS A 97 -12.08 26.18 21.99
CA LYS A 97 -13.52 25.92 22.07
C LYS A 97 -14.33 26.40 20.85
N SER A 98 -13.93 27.52 20.26
CA SER A 98 -14.60 28.09 19.08
C SER A 98 -14.27 27.30 17.80
N GLY A 99 -13.01 26.84 17.69
CA GLY A 99 -12.57 25.97 16.59
C GLY A 99 -13.23 24.58 16.62
N GLU A 100 -13.44 23.99 17.80
CA GLU A 100 -14.14 22.70 17.91
C GLU A 100 -15.58 22.76 17.41
N LYS A 101 -16.30 23.86 17.68
CA LYS A 101 -17.68 24.05 17.22
C LYS A 101 -17.75 24.16 15.69
N GLU A 102 -16.81 24.88 15.08
CA GLU A 102 -16.73 25.04 13.62
C GLU A 102 -16.31 23.73 12.91
N ILE A 103 -15.41 22.94 13.51
CA ILE A 103 -15.03 21.62 13.00
C ILE A 103 -16.22 20.65 13.06
N ARG A 104 -17.01 20.68 14.15
CA ARG A 104 -18.22 19.85 14.27
C ARG A 104 -19.23 20.15 13.17
N GLU A 105 -19.51 21.42 12.91
CA GLU A 105 -20.43 21.83 11.83
C GLU A 105 -19.90 21.50 10.43
N LYS A 106 -18.59 21.60 10.20
CA LYS A 106 -17.97 21.18 8.93
C LYS A 106 -18.04 19.66 8.74
N ASN A 107 -17.92 18.89 9.81
CA ASN A 107 -17.99 17.43 9.74
C ASN A 107 -19.43 16.92 9.54
N THR A 108 -20.44 17.53 10.16
CA THR A 108 -21.85 17.16 9.93
C THR A 108 -22.29 17.42 8.48
N LYS A 109 -21.87 18.54 7.88
CA LYS A 109 -22.13 18.84 6.46
C LYS A 109 -21.46 17.83 5.51
N LYS A 110 -20.25 17.36 5.83
CA LYS A 110 -19.56 16.34 5.02
C LYS A 110 -20.24 14.97 5.10
N VAL A 111 -20.71 14.58 6.29
CA VAL A 111 -21.44 13.31 6.47
C VAL A 111 -22.79 13.35 5.74
N GLN A 112 -23.52 14.47 5.79
CA GLN A 112 -24.74 14.65 4.99
C GLN A 112 -24.48 14.54 3.49
N ALA A 113 -23.44 15.23 2.97
CA ALA A 113 -23.09 15.16 1.54
C ALA A 113 -22.61 13.75 1.11
N GLN A 114 -22.05 12.96 2.03
CA GLN A 114 -21.67 11.58 1.75
C GLN A 114 -22.87 10.65 1.76
N ASN A 115 -23.82 10.85 2.68
CA ASN A 115 -25.08 10.08 2.72
C ASN A 115 -25.97 10.35 1.50
N GLU A 116 -26.03 11.58 0.98
CA GLU A 116 -26.73 11.88 -0.28
C GLU A 116 -26.08 11.18 -1.50
N LYS A 117 -24.74 11.07 -1.53
CA LYS A 117 -24.03 10.36 -2.61
C LYS A 117 -24.21 8.85 -2.52
N VAL A 118 -24.34 8.28 -1.32
CA VAL A 118 -24.61 6.85 -1.13
C VAL A 118 -26.06 6.52 -1.47
N GLN A 119 -27.03 7.39 -1.14
CA GLN A 119 -28.41 7.22 -1.59
C GLN A 119 -28.55 7.34 -3.11
N LYS A 120 -27.85 8.28 -3.76
CA LYS A 120 -27.80 8.34 -5.24
C LYS A 120 -27.22 7.09 -5.90
N LYS A 121 -26.32 6.36 -5.23
CA LYS A 121 -25.78 5.10 -5.76
C LYS A 121 -26.69 3.89 -5.53
N ARG A 122 -27.57 3.91 -4.53
CA ARG A 122 -28.54 2.82 -4.32
C ARG A 122 -29.77 2.90 -5.25
N ASN A 123 -30.10 4.09 -5.75
CA ASN A 123 -31.17 4.26 -6.74
C ASN A 123 -30.71 4.01 -8.18
N ALA A 124 -29.44 3.66 -8.41
CA ALA A 124 -28.90 3.43 -9.75
C ALA A 124 -29.32 2.08 -10.38
N ASN A 125 -29.97 1.20 -9.61
CA ASN A 125 -30.54 -0.04 -10.13
C ASN A 125 -31.90 0.17 -10.84
N ASP A 126 -32.49 1.38 -10.76
CA ASP A 126 -33.74 1.75 -11.44
C ASP A 126 -33.52 2.76 -12.61
N LEU A 127 -32.28 3.06 -12.98
CA LEU A 127 -32.00 4.01 -14.05
C LEU A 127 -32.15 3.33 -15.41
N GLN A 128 -33.32 3.52 -16.02
CA GLN A 128 -33.53 3.35 -17.45
C GLN A 128 -32.46 4.13 -18.24
N PHE A 129 -31.80 3.50 -19.20
CA PHE A 129 -30.80 4.20 -20.02
C PHE A 129 -31.52 5.12 -21.00
N SER A 130 -31.35 6.44 -20.85
CA SER A 130 -32.00 7.44 -21.71
C SER A 130 -31.11 7.92 -22.85
N GLY A 131 -31.64 7.95 -24.07
CA GLY A 131 -31.03 8.59 -25.24
C GLY A 131 -30.45 7.61 -26.25
N ASN A 132 -30.09 8.10 -27.44
CA ASN A 132 -29.67 7.24 -28.55
C ASN A 132 -28.30 6.59 -28.29
N ILE A 133 -28.17 5.30 -28.57
CA ILE A 133 -26.93 4.53 -28.42
C ILE A 133 -25.70 5.14 -29.13
N LYS A 134 -25.91 5.89 -30.22
CA LYS A 134 -24.84 6.61 -30.94
C LYS A 134 -24.35 7.85 -30.20
N GLN A 135 -25.22 8.48 -29.41
CA GLN A 135 -24.94 9.74 -28.71
C GLN A 135 -24.43 9.54 -27.28
N LEU A 136 -24.67 8.38 -26.66
CA LEU A 136 -24.22 8.06 -25.30
C LEU A 136 -22.72 8.23 -25.05
N ASN A 137 -22.36 8.51 -23.81
CA ASN A 137 -20.96 8.61 -23.39
C ASN A 137 -20.30 7.23 -23.33
N LYS A 138 -18.97 7.21 -23.36
CA LYS A 138 -18.21 5.95 -23.25
C LYS A 138 -18.50 5.22 -21.93
N SER A 139 -18.75 5.95 -20.83
CA SER A 139 -19.16 5.37 -19.55
C SER A 139 -20.47 4.60 -19.68
N ASP A 140 -21.47 5.21 -20.29
CA ASP A 140 -22.82 4.66 -20.33
C ASP A 140 -22.85 3.43 -21.25
N LEU A 141 -22.08 3.44 -22.34
CA LEU A 141 -21.88 2.27 -23.20
C LEU A 141 -21.17 1.11 -22.48
N ILE A 142 -20.23 1.41 -21.58
CA ILE A 142 -19.58 0.39 -20.75
C ILE A 142 -20.57 -0.19 -19.75
N ASP A 143 -21.40 0.64 -19.12
CA ASP A 143 -22.41 0.19 -18.15
C ASP A 143 -23.48 -0.69 -18.82
N ILE A 144 -23.91 -0.33 -20.05
CA ILE A 144 -24.79 -1.17 -20.87
C ILE A 144 -24.09 -2.49 -21.25
N ALA A 145 -22.83 -2.44 -21.71
CA ALA A 145 -22.07 -3.64 -22.05
C ALA A 145 -21.87 -4.56 -20.84
N PHE A 146 -21.62 -3.99 -19.65
CA PHE A 146 -21.52 -4.73 -18.40
C PHE A 146 -22.86 -5.39 -18.04
N SER A 147 -23.97 -4.66 -18.18
CA SER A 147 -25.33 -5.17 -17.93
C SER A 147 -25.68 -6.34 -18.86
N LEU A 148 -25.23 -6.27 -20.12
CA LEU A 148 -25.41 -7.33 -21.13
C LEU A 148 -24.32 -8.41 -21.09
N LYS A 149 -23.35 -8.33 -20.15
CA LYS A 149 -22.20 -9.24 -20.03
C LYS A 149 -21.35 -9.36 -21.30
N ILE A 150 -21.25 -8.27 -22.07
CA ILE A 150 -20.42 -8.18 -23.29
C ILE A 150 -19.00 -7.74 -22.88
N SER A 151 -17.97 -8.38 -23.41
CA SER A 151 -16.57 -8.02 -23.14
C SER A 151 -16.17 -6.70 -23.82
N TYR A 152 -15.65 -5.73 -23.07
CA TYR A 152 -15.38 -4.36 -23.54
C TYR A 152 -13.92 -3.87 -23.37
N LYS A 153 -12.94 -4.78 -23.23
CA LYS A 153 -11.56 -4.45 -22.81
C LYS A 153 -10.90 -3.34 -23.66
N GLY A 154 -10.80 -2.14 -23.09
CA GLY A 154 -10.08 -1.00 -23.66
C GLY A 154 -10.70 -0.33 -24.90
N ALA A 155 -11.90 -0.73 -25.32
CA ALA A 155 -12.48 -0.29 -26.59
C ALA A 155 -12.78 1.23 -26.62
N SER A 156 -12.59 1.84 -27.79
CA SER A 156 -13.04 3.20 -28.07
C SER A 156 -14.57 3.23 -28.23
N LYS A 157 -15.20 4.41 -28.11
CA LYS A 157 -16.67 4.57 -28.20
C LYS A 157 -17.25 3.87 -29.44
N ASN A 158 -16.64 4.07 -30.60
CA ASN A 158 -17.11 3.50 -31.86
C ASN A 158 -16.98 1.97 -31.89
N VAL A 159 -15.93 1.43 -31.28
CA VAL A 159 -15.69 -0.02 -31.17
C VAL A 159 -16.70 -0.67 -30.22
N LEU A 160 -17.28 0.07 -29.27
CA LEU A 160 -18.34 -0.42 -28.37
C LEU A 160 -19.73 -0.40 -29.02
N CYS A 161 -20.01 0.60 -29.85
CA CYS A 161 -21.32 0.73 -30.50
C CYS A 161 -21.64 -0.44 -31.44
N VAL A 162 -20.65 -0.95 -32.18
CA VAL A 162 -20.83 -2.06 -33.13
C VAL A 162 -21.29 -3.36 -32.45
N PRO A 163 -20.58 -3.91 -31.43
CA PRO A 163 -20.99 -5.13 -30.75
C PRO A 163 -22.29 -4.95 -29.96
N LEU A 164 -22.54 -3.77 -29.39
CA LEU A 164 -23.80 -3.48 -28.71
C LEU A 164 -24.98 -3.54 -29.70
N ASN A 165 -24.87 -2.85 -30.84
CA ASN A 165 -25.91 -2.91 -31.87
C ASN A 165 -26.11 -4.33 -32.39
N ALA A 166 -25.03 -5.07 -32.67
CA ALA A 166 -25.13 -6.47 -33.10
C ALA A 166 -25.85 -7.34 -32.06
N HIS A 167 -25.60 -7.11 -30.77
CA HIS A 167 -26.27 -7.85 -29.70
C HIS A 167 -27.77 -7.53 -29.58
N PHE A 168 -28.16 -6.25 -29.76
CA PHE A 168 -29.56 -5.84 -29.78
C PHE A 168 -30.29 -6.27 -31.05
N GLU A 169 -29.62 -6.35 -32.20
CA GLU A 169 -30.20 -6.94 -33.41
C GLU A 169 -30.41 -8.46 -33.27
N ALA A 170 -29.46 -9.16 -32.63
CA ALA A 170 -29.59 -10.60 -32.36
C ALA A 170 -30.68 -10.91 -31.33
N ASN A 171 -30.98 -9.99 -30.42
CA ASN A 171 -31.95 -10.16 -29.34
C ASN A 171 -33.01 -9.04 -29.37
N GLN A 172 -33.94 -9.13 -30.31
CA GLN A 172 -34.98 -8.11 -30.50
C GLN A 172 -35.88 -7.92 -29.27
N ASP A 173 -36.02 -8.93 -28.41
CA ASP A 173 -36.79 -8.84 -27.17
C ASP A 173 -36.18 -7.85 -26.18
N LEU A 174 -34.85 -7.67 -26.20
CA LEU A 174 -34.18 -6.68 -25.36
C LEU A 174 -34.51 -5.24 -25.76
N LYS A 175 -34.87 -4.99 -27.03
CA LYS A 175 -35.31 -3.65 -27.48
C LYS A 175 -36.65 -3.25 -26.87
N LYS A 176 -37.48 -4.22 -26.48
CA LYS A 176 -38.78 -3.99 -25.83
C LYS A 176 -38.68 -3.92 -24.31
N HIS A 177 -37.51 -4.23 -23.75
CA HIS A 177 -37.32 -4.26 -22.31
C HIS A 177 -37.36 -2.82 -21.74
N PRO A 178 -38.09 -2.57 -20.63
CA PRO A 178 -38.23 -1.23 -20.05
C PRO A 178 -36.91 -0.51 -19.77
N HIS A 179 -35.85 -1.25 -19.45
CA HIS A 179 -34.52 -0.66 -19.21
C HIS A 179 -33.79 -0.15 -20.47
N TYR A 180 -34.14 -0.65 -21.67
CA TYR A 180 -33.41 -0.38 -22.91
C TYR A 180 -34.26 0.26 -24.01
N VAL A 181 -35.60 0.35 -23.84
CA VAL A 181 -36.52 0.85 -24.87
C VAL A 181 -36.18 2.27 -25.33
N SER A 182 -35.81 3.15 -24.39
CA SER A 182 -35.42 4.54 -24.64
C SER A 182 -34.06 4.72 -25.32
N LEU A 183 -33.33 3.62 -25.60
CA LEU A 183 -32.12 3.64 -26.42
C LEU A 183 -32.43 3.65 -27.91
N PHE A 184 -33.65 3.28 -28.28
CA PHE A 184 -34.12 3.08 -29.66
C PHE A 184 -35.23 4.04 -30.08
N GLU A 185 -35.73 4.86 -29.15
CA GLU A 185 -36.58 6.03 -29.43
C GLU A 185 -35.73 7.23 -29.92
#